data_AF-A0A3M5JBN7-F1
#
_entry.id   AF-A0A3M5JBN7-F1
#
_cell.length_a   1.000
_cell.length_b   1.000
_cell.length_c   1.000
_cell.angle_alpha   90.00
_cell.angle_beta   90.00
_cell.angle_gamma   90.00
#
_symmetry.space_group_name_H-M   'P 1'
#
loop_
_entity.id
_entity.type
_entity.pdbx_description
1 polymer ?
#
loop_
_entity_poly.entity_id
_entity_poly.type
_entity_poly.pdbx_seq_one_letter_code
_entity_poly.pdbx_strand_id
1 'polypeptide(L)'
;MFRVNTFNGSHYPAKTGDEGQAQNNDPGTSRLVIGPPSSEIPANTNCSFIGSRPAFYASQTMVEAIPRTNIPPSLPKQYQGFNRICQSLRHIATSVNWGMIGLKSLRPIEVQASVINGQLHVSSNFHSEHIQESLHFALTRDTERPIPYPGNRKSKALVEESRNRRHVAKLKENFLNQDRFEVLKQNTISEIAKGLGCPVENNLSRQELSEQAIAALHILHKVIQAASQAKPSFESLIIHPPFRDASLDDILPDGINQTMHAEQNIQKALAGDKEFQYQELIAKLGLQEGKHVIVPIAGKYVPCATCSEVESEAKGVDGLFDPNRGKFILHRSTQRIGMAFWDEVQHIAIEGLDADQEKALAKGIAIRDRFYENPEKLQASHREMVEDYSFDTDSACSDDDSTL
;
A
#
# COMPACT_ATOMS: atom_id res chain seq x y z
N MET A 1 -5.04 15.22 44.27
CA MET A 1 -6.42 14.70 44.39
C MET A 1 -7.26 15.35 43.31
N PHE A 2 -7.49 14.66 42.19
CA PHE A 2 -8.45 15.10 41.18
C PHE A 2 -9.23 13.89 40.67
N ARG A 3 -10.55 14.11 40.57
CA ARG A 3 -11.60 13.11 40.46
C ARG A 3 -11.62 12.44 39.08
N VAL A 4 -11.80 11.13 39.11
CA VAL A 4 -12.19 10.28 38.00
C VAL A 4 -13.62 10.61 37.60
N ASN A 5 -13.85 11.03 36.36
CA ASN A 5 -15.18 10.99 35.75
C ASN A 5 -15.25 9.75 34.84
N THR A 6 -15.91 8.72 35.36
CA THR A 6 -16.44 7.58 34.61
C THR A 6 -17.53 8.07 33.67
N PHE A 7 -17.30 7.98 32.37
CA PHE A 7 -18.36 8.16 31.37
C PHE A 7 -18.90 6.78 30.99
N ASN A 8 -20.21 6.60 31.19
CA ASN A 8 -20.95 5.37 30.93
C ASN A 8 -20.88 5.00 29.45
N GLY A 9 -20.41 3.78 29.18
CA GLY A 9 -20.49 3.15 27.88
C GLY A 9 -21.93 2.88 27.48
N SER A 10 -22.28 3.21 26.24
CA SER A 10 -23.44 2.67 25.57
C SER A 10 -23.20 1.19 25.30
N HIS A 11 -24.03 0.37 25.95
CA HIS A 11 -24.12 -1.08 25.73
C HIS A 11 -24.43 -1.40 24.27
N TYR A 12 -23.48 -2.02 23.57
CA TYR A 12 -23.81 -2.93 22.47
C TYR A 12 -24.14 -4.30 23.08
N PRO A 13 -25.31 -4.91 22.78
CA PRO A 13 -25.60 -6.24 23.26
C PRO A 13 -24.70 -7.24 22.51
N ALA A 14 -23.88 -7.97 23.26
CA ALA A 14 -23.30 -9.22 22.78
C ALA A 14 -24.46 -10.20 22.55
N LYS A 15 -24.84 -10.40 21.29
CA LYS A 15 -25.67 -11.54 20.90
C LYS A 15 -24.74 -12.66 20.47
N THR A 16 -24.67 -13.67 21.33
CA THR A 16 -24.31 -15.04 20.96
C THR A 16 -25.29 -15.50 19.87
N GLY A 17 -24.89 -15.40 18.61
CA GLY A 17 -25.60 -15.99 17.48
C GLY A 17 -25.20 -17.46 17.40
N ASP A 18 -26.19 -18.34 17.47
CA ASP A 18 -26.06 -19.77 17.22
C ASP A 18 -25.26 -20.03 15.94
N GLU A 19 -24.27 -20.90 16.06
CA GLU A 19 -23.56 -21.54 14.97
C GLU A 19 -24.55 -22.42 14.18
N GLY A 20 -25.28 -21.78 13.26
CA GLY A 20 -25.95 -22.47 12.17
C GLY A 20 -24.90 -22.96 11.18
N GLN A 21 -24.55 -24.24 11.28
CA GLN A 21 -23.82 -24.97 10.24
C GLN A 21 -24.52 -24.77 8.88
N ALA A 22 -23.97 -23.89 8.03
CA ALA A 22 -24.33 -23.84 6.63
C ALA A 22 -23.65 -25.03 5.93
N GLN A 23 -24.32 -26.18 5.94
CA GLN A 23 -23.99 -27.27 5.03
C GLN A 23 -24.31 -26.85 3.60
N ASN A 24 -23.34 -27.11 2.72
CA ASN A 24 -23.44 -27.00 1.28
C ASN A 24 -24.66 -27.74 0.69
N ASN A 25 -25.12 -27.20 -0.45
CA ASN A 25 -26.05 -27.75 -1.45
C ASN A 25 -27.54 -27.41 -1.27
N ASP A 26 -27.92 -26.22 -1.73
CA ASP A 26 -29.29 -25.93 -2.17
C ASP A 26 -29.29 -25.59 -3.67
N PRO A 27 -29.93 -26.40 -4.54
CA PRO A 27 -30.02 -26.12 -5.98
C PRO A 27 -31.13 -25.08 -6.22
N GLY A 28 -30.85 -23.81 -5.90
CA GLY A 28 -31.85 -22.75 -6.09
C GLY A 28 -31.47 -21.35 -5.64
N THR A 29 -30.40 -21.15 -4.87
CA THR A 29 -30.00 -19.82 -4.40
C THR A 29 -29.08 -19.13 -5.39
N SER A 30 -29.53 -17.99 -5.91
CA SER A 30 -28.73 -17.17 -6.80
C SER A 30 -27.51 -16.61 -6.09
N ARG A 31 -26.30 -16.86 -6.61
CA ARG A 31 -25.07 -16.26 -6.09
C ARG A 31 -24.96 -14.83 -6.62
N LEU A 32 -25.02 -13.84 -5.73
CA LEU A 32 -24.71 -12.47 -6.08
C LEU A 32 -23.21 -12.34 -6.35
N VAL A 33 -22.86 -11.88 -7.55
CA VAL A 33 -21.48 -11.58 -7.94
C VAL A 33 -21.37 -10.08 -8.17
N ILE A 34 -20.36 -9.45 -7.58
CA ILE A 34 -20.11 -8.02 -7.76
C ILE A 34 -19.19 -7.83 -8.98
N GLY A 35 -19.60 -6.96 -9.89
CA GLY A 35 -18.95 -6.72 -11.17
C GLY A 35 -19.46 -7.58 -12.33
N PRO A 36 -18.87 -7.40 -13.53
CA PRO A 36 -19.34 -8.05 -14.76
C PRO A 36 -19.13 -9.58 -14.78
N PRO A 37 -19.91 -10.32 -15.60
CA PRO A 37 -19.80 -11.77 -15.71
C PRO A 37 -18.48 -12.21 -16.33
N SER A 38 -17.95 -13.35 -15.89
CA SER A 38 -16.85 -14.02 -16.59
C SER A 38 -17.35 -14.65 -17.89
N SER A 39 -16.52 -14.61 -18.94
CA SER A 39 -16.80 -15.22 -20.23
C SER A 39 -16.96 -16.74 -20.17
N GLU A 40 -16.50 -17.37 -19.09
CA GLU A 40 -16.57 -18.81 -18.87
C GLU A 40 -17.83 -19.25 -18.11
N ILE A 41 -18.68 -18.31 -17.68
CA ILE A 41 -19.92 -18.64 -16.97
C ILE A 41 -20.96 -19.12 -18.00
N PRO A 42 -21.40 -20.40 -17.97
CA PRO A 42 -22.46 -20.86 -18.84
C PRO A 42 -23.72 -20.02 -18.61
N ALA A 43 -24.51 -19.77 -19.65
CA ALA A 43 -25.76 -19.00 -19.60
C ALA A 43 -26.84 -19.54 -18.61
N ASN A 44 -26.53 -20.61 -17.86
CA ASN A 44 -27.39 -21.33 -16.93
C ASN A 44 -26.86 -21.36 -15.48
N THR A 45 -25.99 -20.44 -15.07
CA THR A 45 -25.73 -20.23 -13.63
C THR A 45 -26.76 -19.29 -13.04
N ASN A 46 -27.29 -19.64 -11.86
CA ASN A 46 -28.10 -18.73 -11.05
C ASN A 46 -27.19 -17.64 -10.45
N CYS A 47 -26.64 -16.75 -11.27
CA CYS A 47 -25.79 -15.65 -10.84
C CYS A 47 -26.41 -14.32 -11.25
N SER A 48 -26.58 -13.41 -10.29
CA SER A 48 -26.93 -12.02 -10.55
C SER A 48 -25.68 -11.16 -10.44
N PHE A 49 -25.41 -10.33 -11.46
CA PHE A 49 -24.24 -9.46 -11.53
C PHE A 49 -24.64 -8.01 -11.24
N ILE A 50 -23.93 -7.34 -10.34
CA ILE A 50 -24.21 -5.95 -9.95
C ILE A 50 -22.92 -5.17 -9.86
N GLY A 51 -22.92 -3.92 -10.32
CA GLY A 51 -21.74 -3.04 -10.31
C GLY A 51 -20.96 -3.09 -11.61
N SER A 52 -20.17 -2.05 -11.84
CA SER A 52 -19.51 -1.81 -13.14
C SER A 52 -18.07 -2.34 -13.20
N ARG A 53 -17.50 -2.76 -12.06
CA ARG A 53 -16.10 -3.14 -11.92
C ARG A 53 -15.98 -4.51 -11.24
N PRO A 54 -14.97 -5.33 -11.59
CA PRO A 54 -14.74 -6.57 -10.89
C PRO A 54 -14.48 -6.29 -9.40
N ALA A 55 -15.26 -6.94 -8.54
CA ALA A 55 -15.08 -6.86 -7.10
C ALA A 55 -15.51 -8.18 -6.45
N PHE A 56 -15.00 -8.48 -5.27
CA PHE A 56 -15.41 -9.65 -4.52
C PHE A 56 -15.59 -9.33 -3.05
N TYR A 57 -16.58 -9.99 -2.44
CA TYR A 57 -16.63 -10.16 -1.00
C TYR A 57 -15.87 -11.43 -0.60
N ALA A 58 -14.97 -11.32 0.38
CA ALA A 58 -14.30 -12.46 0.99
C ALA A 58 -14.72 -12.56 2.46
N SER A 59 -15.27 -13.72 2.86
CA SER A 59 -15.54 -14.01 4.27
C SER A 59 -14.26 -14.41 5.00
N GLN A 60 -14.30 -14.39 6.34
CA GLN A 60 -13.18 -14.85 7.16
C GLN A 60 -12.78 -16.29 6.80
N THR A 61 -13.75 -17.20 6.64
CA THR A 61 -13.51 -18.60 6.24
C THR A 61 -12.82 -18.71 4.90
N MET A 62 -13.19 -17.88 3.91
CA MET A 62 -12.51 -17.86 2.62
C MET A 62 -11.05 -17.43 2.74
N VAL A 63 -10.78 -16.39 3.53
CA VAL A 63 -9.41 -15.89 3.76
C VAL A 63 -8.56 -16.88 4.55
N GLU A 64 -9.14 -17.58 5.53
CA GLU A 64 -8.48 -18.63 6.30
C GLU A 64 -8.14 -19.86 5.44
N ALA A 65 -8.94 -20.12 4.40
CA ALA A 65 -8.72 -21.23 3.47
C ALA A 65 -7.60 -20.98 2.44
N ILE A 66 -7.13 -19.73 2.28
CA ILE A 66 -5.99 -19.44 1.38
C ILE A 66 -4.74 -20.16 1.92
N PRO A 67 -4.10 -21.04 1.14
CA PRO A 67 -2.91 -21.76 1.60
C PRO A 67 -1.79 -20.82 2.04
N ARG A 68 -1.09 -21.15 3.14
CA ARG A 68 -0.01 -20.33 3.70
C ARG A 68 1.22 -21.18 3.96
N THR A 69 2.38 -20.68 3.56
CA THR A 69 3.67 -21.27 3.95
C THR A 69 4.24 -20.48 5.13
N ASN A 70 4.52 -21.15 6.25
CA ASN A 70 5.27 -20.54 7.34
C ASN A 70 6.72 -20.31 6.88
N ILE A 71 7.13 -19.04 6.82
CA ILE A 71 8.52 -18.66 6.53
C ILE A 71 9.12 -18.12 7.85
N PRO A 72 10.36 -18.49 8.21
CA PRO A 72 11.01 -17.90 9.38
C PRO A 72 11.15 -16.38 9.21
N PRO A 73 11.17 -15.62 10.31
CA PRO A 73 11.40 -14.18 10.24
C PRO A 73 12.71 -13.91 9.50
N SER A 74 12.68 -12.97 8.56
CA SER A 74 13.86 -12.62 7.77
C SER A 74 14.90 -11.91 8.62
N LEU A 75 16.13 -11.92 8.12
CA LEU A 75 17.16 -11.01 8.60
C LEU A 75 16.73 -9.56 8.37
N PRO A 76 17.11 -8.63 9.26
CA PRO A 76 16.80 -7.23 9.06
C PRO A 76 17.35 -6.73 7.72
N LYS A 77 16.44 -6.29 6.87
CA LYS A 77 16.71 -5.64 5.60
C LYS A 77 17.50 -4.37 5.79
N GLN A 78 18.63 -4.34 5.09
CA GLN A 78 19.39 -3.14 4.89
C GLN A 78 18.76 -2.35 3.76
N TYR A 79 18.23 -1.17 4.09
CA TYR A 79 17.72 -0.23 3.09
C TYR A 79 18.91 0.50 2.47
N GLN A 80 19.29 0.08 1.26
CA GLN A 80 20.41 0.63 0.50
C GLN A 80 19.96 1.10 -0.88
N GLY A 81 20.68 2.04 -1.46
CA GLY A 81 20.44 2.58 -2.79
C GLY A 81 18.98 3.02 -2.96
N PHE A 82 18.36 2.59 -4.05
CA PHE A 82 16.99 2.97 -4.38
C PHE A 82 15.97 2.54 -3.31
N ASN A 83 16.25 1.47 -2.55
CA ASN A 83 15.36 1.03 -1.46
C ASN A 83 15.20 2.07 -0.34
N ARG A 84 16.12 3.03 -0.18
CA ARG A 84 15.99 4.13 0.80
C ARG A 84 14.78 5.02 0.51
N ILE A 85 14.35 5.13 -0.74
CA ILE A 85 13.13 5.86 -1.13
C ILE A 85 11.90 5.10 -0.60
N CYS A 86 11.83 3.79 -0.81
CA CYS A 86 10.75 2.96 -0.24
C CYS A 86 10.73 3.01 1.30
N GLN A 87 11.91 3.07 1.94
CA GLN A 87 12.00 3.24 3.40
C GLN A 87 11.35 4.56 3.84
N SER A 88 11.68 5.64 3.14
CA SER A 88 11.18 6.99 3.43
C SER A 88 9.67 7.09 3.19
N LEU A 89 9.17 6.54 2.08
CA LEU A 89 7.75 6.42 1.78
C LEU A 89 6.98 5.65 2.87
N ARG A 90 7.55 4.54 3.35
CA ARG A 90 6.99 3.78 4.48
C ARG A 90 6.97 4.58 5.77
N HIS A 91 8.02 5.33 6.07
CA HIS A 91 8.03 6.19 7.25
C HIS A 91 6.94 7.26 7.16
N ILE A 92 6.73 7.86 5.98
CA ILE A 92 5.64 8.82 5.74
C ILE A 92 4.27 8.16 5.95
N ALA A 93 4.02 7.01 5.31
CA ALA A 93 2.75 6.28 5.46
C ALA A 93 2.47 5.90 6.94
N THR A 94 3.52 5.52 7.67
CA THR A 94 3.43 5.25 9.12
C THR A 94 3.08 6.51 9.90
N SER A 95 3.69 7.65 9.54
CA SER A 95 3.48 8.93 10.22
C SER A 95 2.06 9.44 9.98
N VAL A 96 1.54 9.33 8.76
CA VAL A 96 0.14 9.62 8.42
C VAL A 96 -0.81 8.74 9.25
N ASN A 97 -0.59 7.41 9.25
CA ASN A 97 -1.43 6.48 10.02
C ASN A 97 -1.42 6.81 11.53
N TRP A 98 -0.22 7.05 12.09
CA TRP A 98 -0.08 7.41 13.51
C TRP A 98 -0.68 8.77 13.83
N GLY A 99 -0.60 9.72 12.89
CA GLY A 99 -1.25 11.02 12.98
C GLY A 99 -2.77 10.90 13.02
N MET A 100 -3.37 10.09 12.15
CA MET A 100 -4.83 9.85 12.16
C MET A 100 -5.29 9.23 13.48
N ILE A 101 -4.53 8.28 14.02
CA ILE A 101 -4.81 7.67 15.34
C ILE A 101 -4.70 8.72 16.44
N GLY A 102 -3.60 9.49 16.48
CA GLY A 102 -3.31 10.42 17.56
C GLY A 102 -4.18 11.70 17.55
N LEU A 103 -4.50 12.22 16.37
CA LEU A 103 -5.25 13.46 16.19
C LEU A 103 -6.76 13.23 16.18
N LYS A 104 -7.23 12.15 15.55
CA LYS A 104 -8.66 11.94 15.25
C LYS A 104 -9.24 10.67 15.85
N SER A 105 -8.43 9.84 16.52
CA SER A 105 -8.83 8.49 16.97
C SER A 105 -9.34 7.60 15.82
N LEU A 106 -8.92 7.90 14.58
CA LEU A 106 -9.26 7.12 13.40
C LEU A 106 -8.23 6.00 13.22
N ARG A 107 -8.68 4.83 12.79
CA ARG A 107 -7.82 3.65 12.57
C ARG A 107 -7.84 3.24 11.10
N PRO A 108 -7.19 4.01 10.21
CA PRO A 108 -7.01 3.58 8.83
C PRO A 108 -6.22 2.26 8.83
N ILE A 109 -6.68 1.31 8.03
CA ILE A 109 -6.07 0.00 7.95
C ILE A 109 -4.84 0.09 7.04
N GLU A 110 -4.95 0.75 5.88
CA GLU A 110 -3.86 0.85 4.92
C GLU A 110 -3.57 2.29 4.53
N VAL A 111 -2.29 2.66 4.56
CA VAL A 111 -1.78 3.91 3.99
C VAL A 111 -0.58 3.56 3.11
N GLN A 112 -0.63 4.00 1.85
CA GLN A 112 0.42 3.79 0.86
C GLN A 112 0.90 5.11 0.29
N ALA A 113 2.17 5.15 -0.07
CA ALA A 113 2.80 6.31 -0.67
C ALA A 113 3.69 5.93 -1.86
N SER A 114 3.76 6.83 -2.85
CA SER A 114 4.62 6.70 -4.03
C SER A 114 5.13 8.08 -4.45
N VAL A 115 6.26 8.14 -5.17
CA VAL A 115 6.68 9.37 -5.85
C VAL A 115 6.50 9.18 -7.34
N ILE A 116 5.67 10.03 -7.94
CA ILE A 116 5.32 9.99 -9.37
C ILE A 116 5.31 11.43 -9.87
N ASN A 117 5.88 11.68 -11.05
CA ASN A 117 5.86 12.97 -11.74
C ASN A 117 6.20 14.21 -10.87
N GLY A 118 7.21 14.09 -10.00
CA GLY A 118 7.63 15.19 -9.12
C GLY A 118 6.66 15.48 -7.96
N GLN A 119 5.77 14.55 -7.65
CA GLN A 119 4.74 14.66 -6.61
C GLN A 119 4.81 13.46 -5.67
N LEU A 120 4.50 13.67 -4.39
CA LEU A 120 4.23 12.60 -3.44
C LEU A 120 2.76 12.20 -3.56
N HIS A 121 2.48 10.96 -3.94
CA HIS A 121 1.14 10.41 -4.04
C HIS A 121 0.87 9.61 -2.77
N VAL A 122 -0.23 9.90 -2.06
CA VAL A 122 -0.63 9.17 -0.86
C VAL A 122 -2.09 8.76 -0.98
N SER A 123 -2.40 7.53 -0.57
CA SER A 123 -3.78 7.05 -0.45
C SER A 123 -3.94 6.32 0.87
N SER A 124 -5.16 6.38 1.39
CA SER A 124 -5.60 5.59 2.54
C SER A 124 -6.91 4.91 2.17
N ASN A 125 -7.08 3.65 2.56
CA ASN A 125 -8.29 2.90 2.24
C ASN A 125 -9.56 3.49 2.88
N PHE A 126 -9.38 4.25 3.96
CA PHE A 126 -10.38 5.11 4.59
C PHE A 126 -9.76 6.43 5.03
N HIS A 127 -10.56 7.49 5.20
CA HIS A 127 -10.14 8.73 5.83
C HIS A 127 -9.03 9.51 5.08
N SER A 128 -8.99 9.42 3.75
CA SER A 128 -7.98 10.11 2.93
C SER A 128 -8.01 11.64 3.09
N GLU A 129 -9.16 12.21 3.44
CA GLU A 129 -9.35 13.63 3.77
C GLU A 129 -8.48 14.11 4.96
N HIS A 130 -8.02 13.19 5.80
CA HIS A 130 -7.23 13.49 6.99
C HIS A 130 -5.71 13.34 6.80
N ILE A 131 -5.22 13.01 5.58
CA ILE A 131 -3.81 12.71 5.32
C ILE A 131 -2.89 13.91 5.63
N GLN A 132 -3.24 15.11 5.13
CA GLN A 132 -2.42 16.32 5.26
C GLN A 132 -2.21 16.72 6.73
N GLU A 133 -3.32 16.91 7.46
CA GLU A 133 -3.28 17.30 8.87
C GLU A 133 -2.61 16.22 9.74
N SER A 134 -2.76 14.94 9.39
CA SER A 134 -2.11 13.84 10.12
C SER A 134 -0.61 13.81 9.91
N LEU A 135 -0.13 14.06 8.69
CA LEU A 135 1.31 14.17 8.41
C LEU A 135 1.91 15.38 9.15
N HIS A 136 1.25 16.53 9.07
CA HIS A 136 1.66 17.74 9.79
C HIS A 136 1.71 17.51 11.31
N PHE A 137 0.66 16.92 11.87
CA PHE A 137 0.60 16.60 13.29
C PHE A 137 1.73 15.65 13.71
N ALA A 138 1.99 14.58 12.95
CA ALA A 138 3.05 13.64 13.26
C ALA A 138 4.45 14.30 13.24
N LEU A 139 4.71 15.20 12.29
CA LEU A 139 6.00 15.89 12.16
C LEU A 139 6.18 17.04 13.16
N THR A 140 5.11 17.67 13.65
CA THR A 140 5.20 18.76 14.64
C THR A 140 5.09 18.29 16.08
N ARG A 141 4.61 17.05 16.30
CA ARG A 141 4.55 16.45 17.62
C ARG A 141 5.96 16.27 18.20
N ASP A 142 6.10 16.60 19.48
CA ASP A 142 7.33 16.38 20.22
C ASP A 142 7.67 14.88 20.30
N THR A 143 8.87 14.54 19.85
CA THR A 143 9.42 13.19 19.83
C THR A 143 10.61 13.02 20.79
N GLU A 144 10.97 14.04 21.57
CA GLU A 144 12.20 14.13 22.40
C GLU A 144 12.28 13.12 23.55
N ARG A 145 11.15 12.51 23.96
CA ARG A 145 11.23 11.39 24.91
C ARG A 145 12.12 10.29 24.31
N PRO A 146 12.92 9.55 25.10
CA PRO A 146 13.61 8.38 24.58
C PRO A 146 12.62 7.49 23.83
N ILE A 147 13.02 6.95 22.68
CA ILE A 147 12.20 6.01 21.92
C ILE A 147 12.54 4.63 22.46
N PRO A 148 11.79 4.09 23.45
CA PRO A 148 12.19 2.82 24.03
C PRO A 148 12.05 1.73 22.96
N TYR A 149 13.10 0.92 22.77
CA TYR A 149 12.88 -0.40 22.19
C TYR A 149 11.89 -1.13 23.11
N PRO A 150 10.87 -1.81 22.55
CA PRO A 150 9.84 -2.43 23.35
C PRO A 150 10.49 -3.47 24.26
N GLY A 151 10.52 -3.21 25.58
CA GLY A 151 11.04 -4.16 26.57
C GLY A 151 10.29 -5.48 26.58
N ASN A 152 9.02 -5.46 26.12
CA ASN A 152 8.24 -6.64 25.80
C ASN A 152 7.91 -6.68 24.30
N ARG A 153 8.69 -7.45 23.53
CA ARG A 153 8.46 -7.66 22.09
C ARG A 153 7.16 -8.42 21.77
N LYS A 154 6.49 -9.01 22.76
CA LYS A 154 5.18 -9.65 22.59
C LYS A 154 4.00 -8.67 22.66
N SER A 155 4.22 -7.42 23.10
CA SER A 155 3.16 -6.41 23.15
C SER A 155 3.06 -5.67 21.82
N LYS A 156 2.05 -6.00 21.02
CA LYS A 156 1.77 -5.37 19.72
C LYS A 156 1.70 -3.84 19.82
N ALA A 157 0.95 -3.33 20.80
CA ALA A 157 0.79 -1.88 21.00
C ALA A 157 2.12 -1.16 21.32
N LEU A 158 2.99 -1.76 22.14
CA LEU A 158 4.29 -1.16 22.46
C LEU A 158 5.26 -1.20 21.27
N VAL A 159 5.23 -2.29 20.50
CA VAL A 159 6.02 -2.42 19.27
C VAL A 159 5.59 -1.38 18.23
N GLU A 160 4.28 -1.23 18.04
CA GLU A 160 3.67 -0.24 17.14
C GLU A 160 4.07 1.19 17.51
N GLU A 161 3.83 1.59 18.76
CA GLU A 161 4.14 2.96 19.21
C GLU A 161 5.63 3.26 19.09
N SER A 162 6.49 2.33 19.51
CA SER A 162 7.94 2.45 19.40
C SER A 162 8.40 2.63 17.94
N ARG A 163 7.83 1.86 17.01
CA ARG A 163 8.12 1.94 15.57
C ARG A 163 7.66 3.28 14.99
N ASN A 164 6.44 3.70 15.28
CA ASN A 164 5.88 4.95 14.76
C ASN A 164 6.75 6.15 15.17
N ARG A 165 7.18 6.17 16.44
CA ARG A 165 8.10 7.20 16.95
C ARG A 165 9.46 7.18 16.26
N ARG A 166 10.06 6.00 16.03
CA ARG A 166 11.33 5.87 15.28
C ARG A 166 11.20 6.36 13.84
N HIS A 167 10.12 6.00 13.15
CA HIS A 167 9.90 6.42 11.76
C HIS A 167 9.80 7.94 11.65
N VAL A 168 9.04 8.59 12.54
CA VAL A 168 8.94 10.06 12.58
C VAL A 168 10.30 10.69 12.90
N ALA A 169 11.04 10.16 13.89
CA ALA A 169 12.37 10.67 14.23
C ALA A 169 13.33 10.58 13.04
N LYS A 170 13.37 9.45 12.33
CA LYS A 170 14.18 9.26 11.11
C LYS A 170 13.78 10.21 9.98
N LEU A 171 12.49 10.52 9.82
CA LEU A 171 12.06 11.53 8.84
C LEU A 171 12.57 12.91 9.21
N LYS A 172 12.39 13.33 10.47
CA LYS A 172 12.87 14.63 10.96
C LYS A 172 14.39 14.73 10.79
N GLU A 173 15.11 13.72 11.21
CA GLU A 173 16.57 13.69 11.13
C GLU A 173 17.05 13.78 9.68
N ASN A 174 16.53 12.95 8.78
CA ASN A 174 17.05 12.87 7.41
C ASN A 174 16.52 13.96 6.47
N PHE A 175 15.39 14.60 6.77
CA PHE A 175 14.74 15.55 5.84
C PHE A 175 14.47 16.92 6.45
N LEU A 176 14.67 17.15 7.75
CA LEU A 176 14.63 18.51 8.34
C LEU A 176 16.01 19.03 8.71
N ASN A 177 17.05 18.18 8.64
CA ASN A 177 18.45 18.58 8.74
C ASN A 177 19.11 18.48 7.35
N GLN A 178 19.62 19.61 6.85
CA GLN A 178 20.19 19.70 5.52
C GLN A 178 21.45 18.83 5.35
N ASP A 179 22.33 18.78 6.35
CA ASP A 179 23.55 17.99 6.28
C ASP A 179 23.23 16.49 6.24
N ARG A 180 22.27 16.04 7.05
CA ARG A 180 21.80 14.65 7.03
C ARG A 180 21.12 14.29 5.71
N PHE A 181 20.35 15.21 5.12
CA PHE A 181 19.75 15.01 3.80
C PHE A 181 20.81 14.83 2.71
N GLU A 182 21.87 15.64 2.73
CA GLU A 182 22.99 15.50 1.80
C GLU A 182 23.72 14.16 1.99
N VAL A 183 23.97 13.73 3.23
CA VAL A 183 24.55 12.40 3.52
C VAL A 183 23.66 11.27 2.99
N LEU A 184 22.35 11.33 3.20
CA LEU A 184 21.39 10.35 2.68
C LEU A 184 21.47 10.26 1.15
N LYS A 185 21.54 11.39 0.47
CA LYS A 185 21.66 11.47 -0.99
C LYS A 185 22.98 10.85 -1.47
N GLN A 186 24.11 11.20 -0.86
CA GLN A 186 25.41 10.64 -1.26
C GLN A 186 25.52 9.14 -1.01
N ASN A 187 25.01 8.65 0.12
CA ASN A 187 24.96 7.22 0.43
C ASN A 187 24.11 6.48 -0.60
N THR A 188 22.93 7.01 -0.94
CA THR A 188 22.04 6.45 -1.96
C THR A 188 22.76 6.31 -3.30
N ILE A 189 23.46 7.34 -3.77
CA ILE A 189 24.21 7.32 -5.04
C ILE A 189 25.35 6.30 -5.00
N SER A 190 26.16 6.32 -3.93
CA SER A 190 27.30 5.41 -3.75
C SER A 190 26.86 3.95 -3.73
N GLU A 191 25.73 3.65 -3.09
CA GLU A 191 25.14 2.31 -3.02
C GLU A 191 24.58 1.88 -4.39
N ILE A 192 23.90 2.78 -5.13
CA ILE A 192 23.43 2.49 -6.50
C ILE A 192 24.61 2.22 -7.44
N ALA A 193 25.71 2.99 -7.33
CA ALA A 193 26.91 2.77 -8.12
C ALA A 193 27.52 1.36 -7.88
N LYS A 194 27.39 0.84 -6.65
CA LYS A 194 27.77 -0.54 -6.27
C LYS A 194 26.72 -1.59 -6.64
N GLY A 195 25.58 -1.18 -7.21
CA GLY A 195 24.46 -2.06 -7.56
C GLY A 195 23.60 -2.50 -6.37
N LEU A 196 23.74 -1.87 -5.20
CA LEU A 196 23.01 -2.22 -4.00
C LEU A 196 21.61 -1.61 -4.01
N GLY A 197 20.61 -2.41 -3.64
CA GLY A 197 19.21 -1.99 -3.51
C GLY A 197 18.60 -1.35 -4.76
N CYS A 198 19.08 -1.75 -5.94
CA CYS A 198 18.56 -1.29 -7.22
C CYS A 198 17.34 -2.13 -7.68
N PRO A 199 16.40 -1.54 -8.44
CA PRO A 199 15.35 -2.31 -9.11
C PRO A 199 15.95 -3.35 -10.07
N VAL A 200 15.36 -4.54 -10.15
CA VAL A 200 15.98 -5.73 -10.78
C VAL A 200 15.66 -5.86 -12.29
N GLU A 201 14.54 -5.30 -12.74
CA GLU A 201 14.01 -5.48 -14.10
C GLU A 201 13.81 -4.12 -14.79
N ASN A 202 14.91 -3.49 -15.22
CA ASN A 202 14.84 -2.21 -15.92
C ASN A 202 15.99 -2.01 -16.93
N ASN A 203 15.82 -1.06 -17.84
CA ASN A 203 16.79 -0.72 -18.89
C ASN A 203 17.64 0.53 -18.57
N LEU A 204 17.79 0.86 -17.28
CA LEU A 204 18.50 2.04 -16.81
C LEU A 204 19.94 1.72 -16.44
N SER A 205 20.83 2.66 -16.74
CA SER A 205 22.19 2.70 -16.21
C SER A 205 22.16 3.07 -14.71
N ARG A 206 23.29 2.83 -14.02
CA ARG A 206 23.44 3.25 -12.61
C ARG A 206 23.32 4.77 -12.43
N GLN A 207 23.75 5.55 -13.42
CA GLN A 207 23.59 6.99 -13.41
C GLN A 207 22.10 7.39 -13.50
N GLU A 208 21.36 6.87 -14.47
CA GLU A 208 19.93 7.16 -14.65
C GLU A 208 19.11 6.73 -13.41
N LEU A 209 19.44 5.59 -12.78
CA LEU A 209 18.85 5.18 -11.51
C LEU A 209 19.16 6.16 -10.37
N SER A 210 20.38 6.69 -10.32
CA SER A 210 20.79 7.66 -9.31
C SER A 210 20.06 9.00 -9.49
N GLU A 211 19.90 9.46 -10.73
CA GLU A 211 19.16 10.68 -11.07
C GLU A 211 17.69 10.57 -10.67
N GLN A 212 17.04 9.45 -10.99
CA GLN A 212 15.66 9.17 -10.52
C GLN A 212 15.59 9.11 -8.99
N ALA A 213 16.58 8.51 -8.33
CA ALA A 213 16.60 8.43 -6.87
C ALA A 213 16.75 9.80 -6.19
N ILE A 214 17.64 10.65 -6.72
CA ILE A 214 17.84 12.02 -6.25
C ILE A 214 16.57 12.84 -6.44
N ALA A 215 15.93 12.74 -7.62
CA ALA A 215 14.68 13.44 -7.89
C ALA A 215 13.59 13.03 -6.87
N ALA A 216 13.45 11.72 -6.60
CA ALA A 216 12.50 11.25 -5.60
C ALA A 216 12.81 11.76 -4.20
N LEU A 217 14.07 11.70 -3.75
CA LEU A 217 14.49 12.23 -2.45
C LEU A 217 14.21 13.73 -2.31
N HIS A 218 14.42 14.53 -3.36
CA HIS A 218 14.09 15.96 -3.32
C HIS A 218 12.59 16.23 -3.16
N ILE A 219 11.72 15.44 -3.80
CA ILE A 219 10.27 15.57 -3.60
C ILE A 219 9.89 15.23 -2.16
N LEU A 220 10.42 14.13 -1.61
CA LEU A 220 10.20 13.76 -0.22
C LEU A 220 10.68 14.87 0.72
N HIS A 221 11.87 15.42 0.48
CA HIS A 221 12.43 16.54 1.24
C HIS A 221 11.50 17.75 1.22
N LYS A 222 11.07 18.19 0.04
CA LYS A 222 10.16 19.33 -0.13
C LYS A 222 8.85 19.13 0.64
N VAL A 223 8.22 17.97 0.52
CA VAL A 223 6.93 17.70 1.18
C VAL A 223 7.09 17.59 2.69
N ILE A 224 8.13 16.93 3.20
CA ILE A 224 8.38 16.80 4.64
C ILE A 224 8.69 18.16 5.26
N GLN A 225 9.55 18.97 4.62
CA GLN A 225 9.82 20.34 5.06
C GLN A 225 8.54 21.16 5.12
N ALA A 226 7.75 21.18 4.04
CA ALA A 226 6.51 21.95 4.00
C ALA A 226 5.50 21.49 5.05
N ALA A 227 5.35 20.18 5.25
CA ALA A 227 4.47 19.61 6.27
C ALA A 227 4.92 19.92 7.70
N SER A 228 6.21 20.19 7.94
CA SER A 228 6.73 20.54 9.28
C SER A 228 6.53 22.01 9.67
N GLN A 229 6.16 22.89 8.73
CA GLN A 229 5.99 24.32 8.97
C GLN A 229 4.72 24.63 9.75
N ALA A 230 4.69 25.76 10.47
CA ALA A 230 3.53 26.22 11.23
C ALA A 230 2.27 26.47 10.37
N LYS A 231 2.46 26.77 9.08
CA LYS A 231 1.40 26.89 8.07
C LYS A 231 1.78 26.03 6.87
N PRO A 232 1.50 24.72 6.90
CA PRO A 232 2.01 23.81 5.88
C PRO A 232 1.37 24.08 4.51
N SER A 233 2.18 24.05 3.45
CA SER A 233 1.74 23.98 2.06
C SER A 233 1.92 22.55 1.55
N PHE A 234 0.92 22.05 0.81
CA PHE A 234 0.92 20.68 0.29
C PHE A 234 0.89 20.65 -1.25
N GLU A 235 1.48 21.65 -1.90
CA GLU A 235 1.55 21.76 -3.37
C GLU A 235 2.22 20.58 -4.08
N SER A 236 3.06 19.82 -3.38
CA SER A 236 3.75 18.65 -3.93
C SER A 236 3.21 17.31 -3.39
N LEU A 237 2.00 17.33 -2.83
CA LEU A 237 1.29 16.16 -2.30
C LEU A 237 -0.05 15.99 -3.02
N ILE A 238 -0.24 14.83 -3.63
CA ILE A 238 -1.50 14.40 -4.25
C ILE A 238 -2.14 13.32 -3.38
N ILE A 239 -3.40 13.52 -3.02
CA ILE A 239 -4.20 12.55 -2.26
C ILE A 239 -5.14 11.83 -3.21
N HIS A 240 -5.11 10.50 -3.19
CA HIS A 240 -6.03 9.66 -3.95
C HIS A 240 -7.11 9.11 -3.02
N PRO A 241 -8.36 9.62 -3.10
CA PRO A 241 -9.45 9.10 -2.28
C PRO A 241 -9.79 7.66 -2.67
N PRO A 242 -10.30 6.85 -1.73
CA PRO A 242 -10.74 5.50 -2.04
C PRO A 242 -11.92 5.52 -3.01
N PHE A 243 -11.92 4.61 -3.97
CA PHE A 243 -13.07 4.39 -4.84
C PHE A 243 -14.24 3.79 -4.05
N ARG A 244 -15.46 4.24 -4.37
CA ARG A 244 -16.73 3.71 -3.85
C ARG A 244 -17.71 3.56 -5.02
N ASP A 245 -18.36 2.39 -5.13
CA ASP A 245 -19.43 2.15 -6.10
C ASP A 245 -20.78 2.42 -5.42
N ALA A 246 -21.40 3.56 -5.75
CA ALA A 246 -22.69 3.96 -5.19
C ALA A 246 -23.82 2.96 -5.52
N SER A 247 -23.68 2.16 -6.59
CA SER A 247 -24.69 1.16 -6.95
C SER A 247 -24.80 0.01 -5.94
N LEU A 248 -23.83 -0.13 -5.02
CA LEU A 248 -23.81 -1.16 -3.99
C LEU A 248 -24.34 -0.68 -2.64
N ASP A 249 -24.58 0.62 -2.46
CA ASP A 249 -24.87 1.20 -1.14
C ASP A 249 -26.18 0.66 -0.52
N ASP A 250 -27.20 0.40 -1.33
CA ASP A 250 -28.50 -0.13 -0.87
C ASP A 250 -28.56 -1.67 -0.90
N ILE A 251 -27.47 -2.34 -1.29
CA ILE A 251 -27.43 -3.79 -1.52
C ILE A 251 -26.57 -4.48 -0.46
N LEU A 252 -25.49 -3.83 -0.04
CA LEU A 252 -24.59 -4.41 0.95
C LEU A 252 -25.27 -4.43 2.34
N PRO A 253 -25.15 -5.53 3.10
CA PRO A 253 -25.62 -5.57 4.47
C PRO A 253 -24.99 -4.49 5.33
N ASP A 254 -25.72 -4.04 6.35
CA ASP A 254 -25.21 -3.10 7.35
C ASP A 254 -23.86 -3.59 7.92
N GLY A 255 -22.86 -2.72 7.89
CA GLY A 255 -21.52 -2.99 8.42
C GLY A 255 -20.53 -3.62 7.43
N ILE A 256 -20.96 -4.01 6.23
CA ILE A 256 -20.03 -4.43 5.16
C ILE A 256 -19.49 -3.20 4.44
N ASN A 257 -18.17 -3.01 4.51
CA ASN A 257 -17.51 -1.93 3.79
C ASN A 257 -17.20 -2.35 2.35
N GLN A 258 -17.13 -1.36 1.45
CA GLN A 258 -16.53 -1.52 0.14
C GLN A 258 -15.26 -0.68 0.03
N THR A 259 -14.21 -1.24 -0.56
CA THR A 259 -12.92 -0.55 -0.66
C THR A 259 -12.18 -0.91 -1.94
N MET A 260 -11.49 0.08 -2.50
CA MET A 260 -10.33 -0.13 -3.36
C MET A 260 -9.11 0.25 -2.55
N HIS A 261 -8.19 -0.70 -2.37
CA HIS A 261 -7.02 -0.53 -1.50
C HIS A 261 -6.09 0.58 -1.99
N ALA A 262 -5.32 1.14 -1.05
CA ALA A 262 -4.58 2.38 -1.24
C ALA A 262 -3.57 2.32 -2.40
N GLU A 263 -2.91 1.18 -2.60
CA GLU A 263 -2.01 0.93 -3.72
C GLU A 263 -2.71 1.08 -5.07
N GLN A 264 -3.89 0.46 -5.17
CA GLN A 264 -4.67 0.41 -6.40
C GLN A 264 -5.16 1.81 -6.80
N ASN A 265 -5.54 2.65 -5.84
CA ASN A 265 -5.93 4.04 -6.12
C ASN A 265 -4.78 4.83 -6.75
N ILE A 266 -3.55 4.69 -6.22
CA ILE A 266 -2.35 5.36 -6.76
C ILE A 266 -2.02 4.82 -8.16
N GLN A 267 -2.03 3.50 -8.34
CA GLN A 267 -1.69 2.85 -9.61
C GLN A 267 -2.72 3.14 -10.70
N LYS A 268 -4.02 3.19 -10.35
CA LYS A 268 -5.10 3.61 -11.23
C LYS A 268 -4.89 5.04 -11.74
N ALA A 269 -4.51 5.97 -10.86
CA ALA A 269 -4.23 7.35 -11.25
C ALA A 269 -3.03 7.46 -12.19
N LEU A 270 -1.99 6.64 -11.99
CA LEU A 270 -0.88 6.54 -12.94
C LEU A 270 -1.34 5.98 -14.30
N ALA A 271 -2.17 4.94 -14.29
CA ALA A 271 -2.66 4.29 -15.50
C ALA A 271 -3.51 5.24 -16.39
N GLY A 272 -4.35 6.07 -15.76
CA GLY A 272 -5.28 6.96 -16.46
C GLY A 272 -4.62 7.96 -17.42
N ASP A 273 -3.45 8.50 -17.05
CA ASP A 273 -2.71 9.49 -17.86
C ASP A 273 -1.29 8.99 -18.20
N LYS A 274 -1.10 7.68 -18.34
CA LYS A 274 0.22 7.04 -18.41
C LYS A 274 1.15 7.64 -19.48
N GLU A 275 0.61 7.98 -20.65
CA GLU A 275 1.39 8.55 -21.76
C GLU A 275 1.86 9.96 -21.46
N PHE A 276 0.96 10.82 -20.97
CA PHE A 276 1.29 12.18 -20.57
C PHE A 276 2.29 12.19 -19.41
N GLN A 277 2.03 11.39 -18.36
CA GLN A 277 2.93 11.28 -17.22
C GLN A 277 4.31 10.78 -17.62
N TYR A 278 4.39 9.80 -18.53
CA TYR A 278 5.66 9.29 -19.02
C TYR A 278 6.48 10.37 -19.74
N GLN A 279 5.86 11.08 -20.68
CA GLN A 279 6.53 12.13 -21.44
C GLN A 279 7.04 13.27 -20.54
N GLU A 280 6.24 13.69 -19.57
CA GLU A 280 6.68 14.67 -18.58
C GLU A 280 7.87 14.16 -17.74
N LEU A 281 7.80 12.90 -17.30
CA LEU A 281 8.82 12.29 -16.45
C LEU A 281 10.16 12.15 -17.17
N ILE A 282 10.18 11.59 -18.38
CA ILE A 282 11.44 11.44 -19.12
C ILE A 282 12.04 12.80 -19.46
N ALA A 283 11.22 13.81 -19.77
CA ALA A 283 11.70 15.17 -20.03
C ALA A 283 12.30 15.82 -18.77
N LYS A 284 11.61 15.73 -17.62
CA LYS A 284 12.09 16.26 -16.33
C LYS A 284 13.36 15.57 -15.85
N LEU A 285 13.50 14.27 -16.13
CA LEU A 285 14.64 13.45 -15.73
C LEU A 285 15.78 13.48 -16.78
N GLY A 286 15.59 14.09 -17.94
CA GLY A 286 16.57 14.09 -19.03
C GLY A 286 16.81 12.70 -19.65
N LEU A 287 15.84 11.79 -19.54
CA LEU A 287 15.91 10.43 -20.07
C LEU A 287 15.53 10.39 -21.55
N GLN A 288 16.14 9.46 -22.27
CA GLN A 288 15.75 9.17 -23.65
C GLN A 288 14.40 8.43 -23.68
N GLU A 289 13.64 8.64 -24.77
CA GLU A 289 12.42 7.87 -25.01
C GLU A 289 12.72 6.37 -25.05
N GLY A 290 11.84 5.57 -24.44
CA GLY A 290 12.01 4.12 -24.26
C GLY A 290 12.71 3.74 -22.95
N LYS A 291 13.30 4.68 -22.20
CA LYS A 291 13.82 4.42 -20.86
C LYS A 291 12.71 4.23 -19.84
N HIS A 292 12.90 3.31 -18.92
CA HIS A 292 11.93 3.04 -17.87
C HIS A 292 11.89 4.15 -16.81
N VAL A 293 10.71 4.43 -16.28
CA VAL A 293 10.56 5.23 -15.06
C VAL A 293 10.26 4.31 -13.89
N ILE A 294 11.06 4.41 -12.83
CA ILE A 294 10.86 3.62 -11.62
C ILE A 294 9.74 4.25 -10.79
N VAL A 295 8.75 3.44 -10.42
CA VAL A 295 7.62 3.83 -9.56
C VAL A 295 7.81 3.17 -8.20
N PRO A 296 8.47 3.83 -7.23
CA PRO A 296 8.58 3.29 -5.89
C PRO A 296 7.23 3.35 -5.17
N ILE A 297 6.79 2.25 -4.58
CA ILE A 297 5.61 2.24 -3.72
C ILE A 297 5.93 1.58 -2.38
N ALA A 298 5.49 2.21 -1.29
CA ALA A 298 5.58 1.62 0.04
C ALA A 298 4.54 2.20 0.99
N GLY A 299 4.10 1.38 1.93
CA GLY A 299 3.15 1.75 2.96
C GLY A 299 3.61 1.34 4.34
N LYS A 300 2.74 1.62 5.32
CA LYS A 300 2.87 1.08 6.69
C LYS A 300 3.00 -0.45 6.65
N TYR A 301 2.22 -1.06 5.78
CA TYR A 301 2.17 -2.50 5.53
C TYR A 301 2.73 -2.84 4.13
N VAL A 302 3.02 -4.12 3.93
CA VAL A 302 3.31 -4.73 2.62
C VAL A 302 2.01 -4.86 1.82
N PRO A 303 2.05 -4.99 0.49
CA PRO A 303 0.81 -5.09 -0.30
C PRO A 303 -0.01 -6.29 0.15
N CYS A 304 -1.30 -6.10 0.40
CA CYS A 304 -2.22 -7.18 0.73
C CYS A 304 -2.29 -8.23 -0.39
N ALA A 305 -2.92 -9.38 -0.13
CA ALA A 305 -3.07 -10.45 -1.12
C ALA A 305 -3.68 -9.94 -2.44
N THR A 306 -4.75 -9.15 -2.36
CA THR A 306 -5.46 -8.58 -3.51
C THR A 306 -4.58 -7.64 -4.32
N CYS A 307 -3.91 -6.69 -3.67
CA CYS A 307 -2.97 -5.78 -4.32
C CYS A 307 -1.80 -6.55 -4.96
N SER A 308 -1.33 -7.64 -4.34
CA SER A 308 -0.27 -8.46 -4.93
C SER A 308 -0.72 -9.18 -6.20
N GLU A 309 -1.98 -9.63 -6.29
CA GLU A 309 -2.53 -10.20 -7.53
C GLU A 309 -2.59 -9.15 -8.64
N VAL A 310 -3.13 -7.96 -8.33
CA VAL A 310 -3.25 -6.84 -9.27
C VAL A 310 -1.88 -6.43 -9.80
N GLU A 311 -0.88 -6.32 -8.92
CA GLU A 311 0.48 -5.97 -9.33
C GLU A 311 1.17 -7.07 -10.14
N SER A 312 0.87 -8.34 -9.86
CA SER A 312 1.40 -9.45 -10.65
C SER A 312 0.86 -9.41 -12.07
N GLU A 313 -0.45 -9.20 -12.24
CA GLU A 313 -1.09 -9.08 -13.55
C GLU A 313 -0.64 -7.80 -14.29
N ALA A 314 -0.50 -6.68 -13.57
CA ALA A 314 0.00 -5.43 -14.14
C ALA A 314 1.48 -5.48 -14.59
N LYS A 315 2.26 -6.44 -14.07
CA LYS A 315 3.62 -6.77 -14.54
C LYS A 315 3.63 -7.80 -15.67
N GLY A 316 2.49 -8.42 -15.94
CA GLY A 316 2.32 -9.34 -17.06
C GLY A 316 2.34 -8.63 -18.40
N VAL A 317 2.27 -9.42 -19.48
CA VAL A 317 2.32 -8.93 -20.85
C VAL A 317 1.30 -7.81 -21.08
N ASP A 318 1.77 -6.71 -21.66
CA ASP A 318 1.01 -5.51 -22.00
C ASP A 318 0.39 -4.77 -20.79
N GLY A 319 0.76 -5.15 -19.57
CA GLY A 319 0.40 -4.44 -18.33
C GLY A 319 1.20 -3.14 -18.14
N LEU A 320 0.72 -2.26 -17.24
CA LEU A 320 1.34 -0.96 -16.97
C LEU A 320 2.81 -1.07 -16.53
N PHE A 321 3.14 -2.14 -15.82
CA PHE A 321 4.45 -2.41 -15.24
C PHE A 321 5.19 -3.56 -15.91
N ASP A 322 4.81 -3.95 -17.14
CA ASP A 322 5.51 -4.96 -17.93
C ASP A 322 6.98 -4.55 -18.13
N PRO A 323 7.97 -5.33 -17.66
CA PRO A 323 9.38 -4.97 -17.79
C PRO A 323 9.93 -5.05 -19.22
N ASN A 324 9.19 -5.64 -20.16
CA ASN A 324 9.63 -5.80 -21.56
C ASN A 324 9.02 -4.75 -22.50
N ARG A 325 7.83 -4.26 -22.17
CA ARG A 325 7.03 -3.38 -23.05
C ARG A 325 6.47 -2.15 -22.34
N GLY A 326 6.38 -2.22 -21.02
CA GLY A 326 5.87 -1.15 -20.18
C GLY A 326 6.88 -0.01 -20.04
N LYS A 327 6.33 1.17 -19.74
CA LYS A 327 7.10 2.40 -19.53
C LYS A 327 7.52 2.60 -18.09
N PHE A 328 6.80 1.96 -17.16
CA PHE A 328 6.96 2.12 -15.73
C PHE A 328 7.41 0.81 -15.11
N ILE A 329 8.27 0.86 -14.10
CA ILE A 329 8.69 -0.31 -13.33
C ILE A 329 8.24 -0.13 -11.90
N LEU A 330 7.30 -0.96 -11.46
CA LEU A 330 6.87 -0.97 -10.08
C LEU A 330 7.98 -1.51 -9.18
N HIS A 331 8.52 -0.64 -8.33
CA HIS A 331 9.57 -1.00 -7.39
C HIS A 331 9.03 -1.13 -5.97
N ARG A 332 9.10 -2.35 -5.45
CA ARG A 332 8.91 -2.64 -4.03
C ARG A 332 10.22 -3.15 -3.46
N SER A 333 10.56 -2.63 -2.29
CA SER A 333 11.76 -3.08 -1.58
C SER A 333 11.57 -4.47 -0.92
N THR A 334 10.37 -5.05 -0.94
CA THR A 334 10.05 -6.39 -0.41
C THR A 334 9.11 -7.12 -1.35
N GLN A 335 9.22 -8.45 -1.37
CA GLN A 335 8.36 -9.34 -2.16
C GLN A 335 7.31 -10.06 -1.30
N ARG A 336 7.27 -9.79 0.01
CA ARG A 336 6.26 -10.35 0.92
C ARG A 336 4.86 -9.83 0.61
N ILE A 337 3.88 -10.68 0.88
CA ILE A 337 2.47 -10.37 0.70
C ILE A 337 1.87 -10.14 2.10
N GLY A 338 0.99 -9.17 2.21
CA GLY A 338 0.22 -8.88 3.42
C GLY A 338 -0.91 -9.87 3.61
N MET A 339 -1.77 -9.57 4.58
CA MET A 339 -3.00 -10.32 4.78
C MET A 339 -3.94 -10.19 3.57
N ALA A 340 -4.84 -11.15 3.40
CA ALA A 340 -6.07 -10.91 2.67
C ALA A 340 -7.09 -10.31 3.66
N PHE A 341 -7.85 -9.32 3.23
CA PHE A 341 -8.90 -8.74 4.06
C PHE A 341 -10.18 -9.57 3.94
N TRP A 342 -10.88 -9.74 5.06
CA TRP A 342 -12.19 -10.36 5.11
C TRP A 342 -13.24 -9.34 5.56
N ASP A 343 -14.51 -9.68 5.35
CA ASP A 343 -15.67 -8.88 5.71
C ASP A 343 -15.74 -7.49 5.04
N GLU A 344 -15.14 -7.40 3.85
CA GLU A 344 -15.24 -6.25 2.97
C GLU A 344 -15.39 -6.66 1.50
N VAL A 345 -16.06 -5.80 0.73
CA VAL A 345 -16.10 -5.87 -0.73
C VAL A 345 -14.85 -5.18 -1.29
N GLN A 346 -14.02 -5.94 -1.98
CA GLN A 346 -12.74 -5.49 -2.52
C GLN A 346 -12.88 -5.27 -4.02
N HIS A 347 -12.72 -4.01 -4.44
CA HIS A 347 -12.73 -3.59 -5.83
C HIS A 347 -11.37 -3.76 -6.48
N ILE A 348 -11.36 -4.23 -7.73
CA ILE A 348 -10.16 -4.38 -8.55
C ILE A 348 -9.99 -3.18 -9.49
N ALA A 349 -8.85 -2.51 -9.39
CA ALA A 349 -8.40 -1.56 -10.42
C ALA A 349 -7.97 -2.32 -11.66
N ILE A 350 -8.58 -2.01 -12.81
CA ILE A 350 -8.33 -2.72 -14.07
C ILE A 350 -7.44 -1.91 -15.01
N GLU A 351 -7.35 -0.60 -14.82
CA GLU A 351 -6.71 0.35 -15.73
C GLU A 351 -5.22 0.06 -15.94
N GLY A 352 -4.56 -0.55 -14.96
CA GLY A 352 -3.16 -0.95 -15.04
C GLY A 352 -2.91 -2.35 -15.58
N LEU A 353 -3.95 -3.16 -15.82
CA LEU A 353 -3.83 -4.58 -16.13
C LEU A 353 -3.55 -4.85 -17.62
N ASP A 354 -4.05 -4.01 -18.52
CA ASP A 354 -3.82 -4.11 -19.96
C ASP A 354 -4.03 -2.74 -20.64
N ALA A 355 -3.45 -2.55 -21.82
CA ALA A 355 -3.71 -1.36 -22.64
C ALA A 355 -5.10 -1.41 -23.29
N ASP A 356 -5.62 -2.61 -23.55
CA ASP A 356 -6.96 -2.83 -24.07
C ASP A 356 -7.98 -2.99 -22.92
N GLN A 357 -9.09 -2.24 -22.99
CA GLN A 357 -10.06 -2.19 -21.90
C GLN A 357 -10.81 -3.52 -21.69
N GLU A 358 -11.11 -4.26 -22.76
CA GLU A 358 -11.81 -5.54 -22.66
C GLU A 358 -10.90 -6.60 -22.04
N LYS A 359 -9.62 -6.63 -22.46
CA LYS A 359 -8.61 -7.51 -21.85
C LYS A 359 -8.32 -7.15 -20.40
N ALA A 360 -8.20 -5.86 -20.09
CA ALA A 360 -8.03 -5.36 -18.72
C ALA A 360 -9.19 -5.82 -17.82
N LEU A 361 -10.43 -5.72 -18.33
CA LEU A 361 -11.61 -6.19 -17.63
C LEU A 361 -11.57 -7.71 -17.42
N ALA A 362 -11.22 -8.49 -18.45
CA ALA A 362 -11.08 -9.94 -18.35
C ALA A 362 -10.02 -10.34 -17.30
N LYS A 363 -8.86 -9.67 -17.25
CA LYS A 363 -7.84 -9.89 -16.21
C LYS A 363 -8.38 -9.56 -14.81
N GLY A 364 -9.12 -8.46 -14.66
CA GLY A 364 -9.74 -8.09 -13.39
C GLY A 364 -10.78 -9.10 -12.90
N ILE A 365 -11.59 -9.63 -13.82
CA ILE A 365 -12.54 -10.72 -13.55
C ILE A 365 -11.78 -11.99 -13.14
N ALA A 366 -10.70 -12.36 -13.83
CA ALA A 366 -9.91 -13.53 -13.49
C ALA A 366 -9.29 -13.43 -12.07
N ILE A 367 -8.81 -12.24 -11.66
CA ILE A 367 -8.34 -12.03 -10.28
C ILE A 367 -9.47 -12.29 -9.29
N ARG A 368 -10.66 -11.70 -9.51
CA ARG A 368 -11.85 -11.89 -8.66
C ARG A 368 -12.20 -13.38 -8.53
N ASP A 369 -12.25 -14.09 -9.64
CA ASP A 369 -12.69 -15.48 -9.68
C ASP A 369 -11.67 -16.42 -9.01
N ARG A 370 -10.36 -16.11 -9.04
CA ARG A 370 -9.34 -16.86 -8.28
C ARG A 370 -9.62 -16.88 -6.77
N PHE A 371 -10.04 -15.75 -6.19
CA PHE A 371 -10.40 -15.70 -4.76
C PHE A 371 -11.61 -16.57 -4.39
N TYR A 372 -12.47 -16.86 -5.36
CA TYR A 372 -13.69 -17.62 -5.15
C TYR A 372 -13.57 -19.11 -5.46
N GLU A 373 -12.87 -19.44 -6.54
CA GLU A 373 -12.94 -20.75 -7.16
C GLU A 373 -11.64 -21.54 -7.02
N ASN A 374 -10.50 -20.84 -6.98
CA ASN A 374 -9.18 -21.47 -7.00
C ASN A 374 -8.19 -20.70 -6.09
N PRO A 375 -8.45 -20.58 -4.78
CA PRO A 375 -7.58 -19.82 -3.87
C PRO A 375 -6.14 -20.38 -3.81
N GLU A 376 -5.94 -21.65 -4.15
CA GLU A 376 -4.63 -22.28 -4.29
C GLU A 376 -3.82 -21.79 -5.50
N LYS A 377 -4.43 -21.07 -6.45
CA LYS A 377 -3.75 -20.46 -7.61
C LYS A 377 -3.35 -19.00 -7.38
N LEU A 378 -3.74 -18.40 -6.25
CA LEU A 378 -3.30 -17.06 -5.89
C LEU A 378 -1.77 -17.04 -5.71
N GLN A 379 -1.09 -15.98 -6.11
CA GLN A 379 0.32 -15.72 -5.76
C GLN A 379 0.55 -15.81 -4.25
N ALA A 380 -0.44 -15.38 -3.46
CA ALA A 380 -0.44 -15.49 -2.01
C ALA A 380 -0.39 -16.94 -1.48
N SER A 381 -0.81 -17.93 -2.27
CA SER A 381 -0.82 -19.35 -1.86
C SER A 381 0.58 -19.93 -1.62
N HIS A 382 1.59 -19.39 -2.30
CA HIS A 382 2.98 -19.85 -2.25
C HIS A 382 3.92 -18.85 -1.60
N ARG A 383 3.39 -17.74 -1.07
CA ARG A 383 4.16 -16.72 -0.36
C ARG A 383 3.67 -16.59 1.07
N GLU A 384 4.50 -16.00 1.91
CA GLU A 384 4.10 -15.68 3.28
C GLU A 384 3.06 -14.55 3.24
N MET A 385 1.87 -14.82 3.78
CA MET A 385 0.89 -13.79 4.14
C MET A 385 1.10 -13.38 5.59
N VAL A 386 1.35 -12.10 5.80
CA VAL A 386 1.89 -11.64 7.08
C VAL A 386 0.86 -10.81 7.86
N GLU A 387 0.16 -11.41 8.83
CA GLU A 387 -0.72 -10.70 9.78
C GLU A 387 0.05 -10.14 10.98
N ASP A 388 0.73 -11.02 11.72
CA ASP A 388 1.40 -10.71 12.99
C ASP A 388 2.81 -10.13 12.84
N TYR A 389 3.48 -10.44 11.73
CA TYR A 389 4.81 -9.89 11.38
C TYR A 389 4.73 -8.70 10.41
N SER A 390 3.54 -8.12 10.23
CA SER A 390 3.31 -6.90 9.44
C SER A 390 4.05 -5.68 10.04
N PHE A 391 4.48 -5.81 11.30
CA PHE A 391 5.41 -4.91 11.98
C PHE A 391 6.89 -5.31 11.86
N ASP A 392 7.18 -6.58 11.57
CA ASP A 392 8.51 -7.18 11.36
C ASP A 392 8.90 -7.18 9.87
N THR A 393 8.55 -6.08 9.22
CA THR A 393 9.02 -5.77 7.87
C THR A 393 10.33 -5.00 7.98
N ASP A 394 11.32 -5.62 8.64
CA ASP A 394 12.75 -5.32 8.57
C ASP A 394 13.25 -3.89 8.90
N SER A 395 12.35 -2.93 9.14
CA SER A 395 12.71 -1.53 9.41
C SER A 395 13.14 -1.30 10.86
N ALA A 396 13.06 -2.34 11.70
CA ALA A 396 13.37 -2.25 13.11
C ALA A 396 14.89 -2.12 13.37
N CYS A 397 15.75 -2.53 12.44
CA CYS A 397 17.19 -2.63 12.67
C CYS A 397 18.06 -1.98 11.58
N SER A 398 17.59 -0.95 10.87
CA SER A 398 18.58 -0.06 10.24
C SER A 398 19.21 0.78 11.36
N ASP A 399 20.14 0.16 12.08
CA ASP A 399 21.22 0.84 12.78
C ASP A 399 22.12 1.42 11.68
N ASP A 400 21.63 2.48 11.03
CA ASP A 400 22.46 3.34 10.17
C ASP A 400 23.42 4.19 11.04
N ASP A 401 23.34 4.06 12.37
CA ASP A 401 24.25 4.67 13.34
C ASP A 401 25.19 3.60 13.93
N SER A 402 26.34 3.39 13.29
CA SER A 402 27.65 3.20 13.93
C SER A 402 28.67 2.62 12.95
N THR A 403 29.11 3.43 11.99
CA THR A 403 30.49 3.41 11.46
C THR A 403 30.63 4.48 10.38
N LEU A 404 30.74 5.74 10.82
CA LEU A 404 31.65 6.71 10.25
C LEU A 404 32.14 7.63 11.37
#